data_AF-A0A4R0GY31-F1
#
_entry.id   AF-A0A4R0GY31-F1
#
_cell.length_a   1.000
_cell.length_b   1.000
_cell.length_c   1.000
_cell.angle_alpha   90.00
_cell.angle_beta   90.00
_cell.angle_gamma   90.00
#
_symmetry.space_group_name_H-M   'P 1'
#
loop_
_entity.id
_entity.type
_entity.pdbx_description
1 polymer ?
#
loop_
_entity_poly.entity_id
_entity_poly.type
_entity_poly.pdbx_seq_one_letter_code
_entity_poly.pdbx_strand_id
1 'polypeptide(L)'
;MAEDVRLEVVEAEADEDQLEVLALLLRQELLMLDVDSVEPYQEGTAPEGSKGGPAAVAGLLSVSVAPGLQALGSIIVVIREWLRRSGSVRTVKVTIDGDVIELSGATGELQQQLVDAFVRRHAGADV
;
A
#
# COMPACT_ATOMS: atom_id res chain seq x y z
N MET A 1 -16.00 0.51 -10.30
CA MET A 1 -14.66 0.74 -10.88
C MET A 1 -13.68 0.02 -9.98
N ALA A 2 -12.57 -0.52 -10.48
CA ALA A 2 -11.53 -1.05 -9.60
C ALA A 2 -11.03 0.09 -8.70
N GLU A 3 -10.84 -0.19 -7.43
CA GLU A 3 -10.32 0.79 -6.48
C GLU A 3 -8.80 0.67 -6.50
N ASP A 4 -8.10 1.76 -6.78
CA ASP A 4 -6.64 1.77 -6.79
C ASP A 4 -6.14 2.16 -5.39
N VAL A 5 -5.53 1.19 -4.72
CA VAL A 5 -4.91 1.38 -3.41
C VAL A 5 -3.42 1.62 -3.61
N ARG A 6 -2.95 2.81 -3.24
CA ARG A 6 -1.52 3.12 -3.25
C ARG A 6 -0.90 2.80 -1.90
N LEU A 7 0.23 2.10 -1.92
CA LEU A 7 1.01 1.76 -0.74
C LEU A 7 2.39 2.41 -0.85
N GLU A 8 2.85 3.05 0.21
CA GLU A 8 4.21 3.61 0.33
C GLU A 8 4.89 2.99 1.56
N VAL A 9 5.98 2.27 1.34
CA VAL A 9 6.83 1.77 2.42
C VAL A 9 7.72 2.91 2.91
N VAL A 10 7.75 3.12 4.24
CA VAL A 10 8.59 4.14 4.87
C VAL A 10 9.44 3.51 5.96
N GLU A 11 10.75 3.74 5.90
CA GLU A 11 11.72 3.33 6.91
C GLU A 11 12.79 4.42 7.04
N ALA A 12 13.02 4.93 8.25
CA ALA A 12 13.73 6.19 8.46
C ALA A 12 15.21 6.20 7.99
N GLU A 13 15.83 5.04 7.90
CA GLU A 13 17.24 4.88 7.50
C GLU A 13 17.39 4.18 6.15
N ALA A 14 16.28 3.98 5.41
CA ALA A 14 16.30 3.29 4.13
C ALA A 14 16.57 4.25 2.96
N ASP A 15 17.51 3.87 2.09
CA ASP A 15 17.71 4.49 0.78
C ASP A 15 16.71 3.95 -0.27
N GLU A 16 16.75 4.50 -1.50
CA GLU A 16 15.82 4.13 -2.57
C GLU A 16 15.92 2.64 -2.95
N ASP A 17 17.14 2.08 -3.02
CA ASP A 17 17.36 0.66 -3.35
C ASP A 17 16.78 -0.24 -2.24
N GLN A 18 16.98 0.15 -0.97
CA GLN A 18 16.40 -0.55 0.18
C GLN A 18 14.88 -0.49 0.16
N LEU A 19 14.29 0.69 -0.08
CA LEU A 19 12.84 0.85 -0.18
C LEU A 19 12.24 0.05 -1.34
N GLU A 20 12.93 -0.02 -2.48
CA GLU A 20 12.52 -0.86 -3.61
C GLU A 20 12.49 -2.34 -3.23
N VAL A 21 13.54 -2.85 -2.58
CA VAL A 21 13.57 -4.24 -2.09
C VAL A 21 12.42 -4.49 -1.10
N LEU A 22 12.16 -3.56 -0.18
CA LEU A 22 11.07 -3.70 0.78
C LEU A 22 9.70 -3.70 0.11
N ALA A 23 9.48 -2.84 -0.89
CA ALA A 23 8.26 -2.85 -1.69
C ALA A 23 8.10 -4.16 -2.46
N LEU A 24 9.16 -4.71 -3.05
CA LEU A 24 9.11 -6.00 -3.73
C LEU A 24 8.80 -7.18 -2.79
N LEU A 25 9.28 -7.13 -1.54
CA LEU A 25 8.93 -8.10 -0.51
C LEU A 25 7.46 -7.99 -0.10
N LEU A 26 6.97 -6.78 0.15
CA LEU A 26 5.55 -6.55 0.46
C LEU A 26 4.66 -6.98 -0.71
N ARG A 27 5.06 -6.68 -1.94
CA ARG A 27 4.34 -7.09 -3.16
C ARG A 27 4.14 -8.59 -3.23
N GLN A 28 5.16 -9.40 -2.91
CA GLN A 28 5.03 -10.86 -2.90
C GLN A 28 3.96 -11.34 -1.93
N GLU A 29 3.82 -10.67 -0.79
CA GLU A 29 2.80 -11.00 0.21
C GLU A 29 1.40 -10.61 -0.26
N LEU A 30 1.28 -9.44 -0.90
CA LEU A 30 0.00 -8.94 -1.43
C LEU A 30 -0.50 -9.77 -2.62
N LEU A 31 0.39 -10.29 -3.45
CA LEU A 31 0.03 -11.18 -4.58
C LEU A 31 -0.51 -12.55 -4.14
N MET A 32 -0.42 -12.89 -2.85
CA MET A 32 -1.09 -14.07 -2.30
C MET A 32 -2.58 -13.83 -2.03
N LEU A 33 -3.01 -12.56 -2.05
CA LEU A 33 -4.41 -12.18 -1.92
C LEU A 33 -5.12 -12.27 -3.27
N ASP A 34 -6.46 -12.33 -3.23
CA ASP A 34 -7.31 -12.25 -4.42
C ASP A 34 -7.44 -10.79 -4.89
N VAL A 35 -6.32 -10.23 -5.35
CA VAL A 35 -6.21 -8.87 -5.92
C VAL A 35 -5.99 -8.96 -7.42
N ASP A 36 -6.44 -7.96 -8.17
CA ASP A 36 -6.34 -7.97 -9.64
C ASP A 36 -4.89 -7.80 -10.09
N SER A 37 -4.14 -6.90 -9.44
CA SER A 37 -2.73 -6.68 -9.70
C SER A 37 -2.03 -5.96 -8.55
N VAL A 38 -0.71 -6.12 -8.48
CA VAL A 38 0.19 -5.33 -7.63
C VAL A 38 1.38 -4.94 -8.48
N GLU A 39 1.53 -3.65 -8.76
CA GLU A 39 2.55 -3.11 -9.65
C GLU A 39 3.37 -2.01 -8.97
N PRO A 40 4.67 -1.85 -9.30
CA PRO A 40 5.43 -0.68 -8.89
C PRO A 40 4.73 0.61 -9.36
N TYR A 41 4.59 1.58 -8.46
CA TYR A 41 3.94 2.83 -8.81
C TYR A 41 4.88 3.70 -9.66
N GLN A 42 4.35 4.26 -10.74
CA GLN A 42 5.06 5.20 -11.61
C GLN A 42 4.44 6.59 -11.47
N GLU A 43 5.24 7.60 -11.12
CA GLU A 43 4.77 8.99 -11.09
C GLU A 43 4.72 9.57 -12.50
N GLY A 44 3.50 9.96 -12.92
CA GLY A 44 3.25 10.71 -14.14
C GLY A 44 3.28 9.88 -15.44
N THR A 45 2.69 10.44 -16.49
CA THR A 45 2.93 10.02 -17.87
C THR A 45 4.25 10.63 -18.32
N ALA A 46 5.25 9.84 -18.73
CA ALA A 46 6.41 10.44 -19.38
C ALA A 46 5.95 11.29 -20.58
N PRO A 47 6.46 12.51 -20.76
CA PRO A 47 6.20 13.28 -21.97
C PRO A 47 6.63 12.46 -23.19
N GLU A 48 5.78 12.42 -24.23
CA GLU A 48 6.15 11.84 -25.52
C GLU A 48 7.47 12.46 -26.00
N GLY A 49 8.53 11.66 -26.05
CA GLY A 49 9.86 12.07 -26.53
C GLY A 49 11.00 12.05 -25.51
N SER A 50 10.73 11.80 -24.22
CA SER A 50 11.81 11.51 -23.26
C SER A 50 12.43 10.14 -23.55
N LYS A 51 13.77 10.06 -23.61
CA LYS A 51 14.50 8.78 -23.76
C LYS A 51 14.40 7.86 -22.53
N GLY A 52 13.70 8.29 -21.47
CA GLY A 52 13.31 7.48 -20.33
C GLY A 52 11.81 7.61 -20.12
N GLY A 53 11.11 6.48 -20.01
CA GLY A 53 9.73 6.44 -19.53
C GLY A 53 9.65 6.88 -18.06
N PRO A 54 8.44 6.94 -17.46
CA PRO A 54 8.32 7.28 -16.05
C PRO A 54 8.99 6.16 -15.25
N ALA A 55 9.94 6.53 -14.40
CA ALA A 55 10.59 5.58 -13.50
C ALA A 55 9.62 5.19 -12.38
N ALA A 56 9.71 3.95 -11.91
CA ALA A 56 9.00 3.56 -10.70
C ALA A 56 9.54 4.38 -9.52
N VAL A 57 8.65 4.79 -8.63
CA VAL A 57 9.04 5.47 -7.39
C VAL A 57 9.38 4.41 -6.36
N ALA A 58 10.60 4.47 -5.83
CA ALA A 58 11.08 3.52 -4.82
C ALA A 58 10.13 3.48 -3.60
N GLY A 59 9.84 2.27 -3.12
CA GLY A 59 8.95 2.09 -1.98
C GLY A 59 7.44 2.15 -2.28
N LEU A 60 7.02 2.54 -3.49
CA LEU A 60 5.60 2.70 -3.82
C LEU A 60 5.05 1.54 -4.68
N LEU A 61 3.86 1.09 -4.32
CA LEU A 61 3.07 0.10 -5.05
C LEU A 61 1.68 0.65 -5.37
N SER A 62 1.16 0.26 -6.54
CA SER A 62 -0.25 0.37 -6.90
C SER A 62 -0.87 -1.02 -6.81
N VAL A 63 -1.94 -1.15 -6.04
CA VAL A 63 -2.73 -2.37 -5.92
C VAL A 63 -4.09 -2.12 -6.52
N SER A 64 -4.45 -2.85 -7.57
CA SER A 64 -5.80 -2.82 -8.11
C SER A 64 -6.60 -3.95 -7.46
N VAL A 65 -7.76 -3.59 -6.91
CA VAL A 65 -8.67 -4.56 -6.28
C VAL A 65 -10.03 -4.57 -6.97
N ALA A 66 -10.61 -5.77 -7.01
CA ALA A 66 -12.00 -5.93 -7.40
C ALA A 66 -12.91 -5.18 -6.42
N PRO A 67 -14.05 -4.62 -6.90
CA PRO A 67 -14.97 -3.88 -6.03
C PRO A 67 -15.50 -4.75 -4.88
N GLY A 68 -15.32 -4.30 -3.63
CA GLY A 68 -15.93 -4.93 -2.45
C GLY A 68 -15.08 -4.93 -1.18
N LEU A 69 -15.74 -5.20 -0.05
CA LEU A 69 -15.19 -5.01 1.29
C LEU A 69 -14.10 -6.00 1.73
N GLN A 70 -13.97 -7.13 1.04
CA GLN A 70 -13.10 -8.23 1.47
C GLN A 70 -11.63 -8.01 1.14
N ALA A 71 -11.32 -7.38 -0.01
CA ALA A 71 -9.95 -7.21 -0.47
C ALA A 71 -9.19 -6.21 0.41
N LEU A 72 -9.79 -5.05 0.71
CA LEU A 72 -9.14 -4.00 1.50
C LEU A 72 -8.82 -4.47 2.92
N GLY A 73 -9.76 -5.12 3.61
CA GLY A 73 -9.51 -5.68 4.93
C GLY A 73 -8.35 -6.68 4.94
N SER A 74 -8.26 -7.54 3.91
CA SER A 74 -7.19 -8.53 3.78
C SER A 74 -5.82 -7.87 3.52
N ILE A 75 -5.78 -6.82 2.68
CA ILE A 75 -4.56 -6.02 2.43
C ILE A 75 -4.04 -5.43 3.75
N ILE A 76 -4.92 -4.81 4.53
CA ILE A 76 -4.55 -4.21 5.83
C ILE A 76 -3.98 -5.27 6.78
N VAL A 77 -4.59 -6.46 6.85
CA VAL A 77 -4.08 -7.57 7.68
C VAL A 77 -2.69 -7.99 7.24
N VAL A 78 -2.48 -8.24 5.94
CA VAL A 78 -1.18 -8.64 5.39
C VAL A 78 -0.10 -7.58 5.65
N ILE A 79 -0.40 -6.30 5.42
CA ILE A 79 0.54 -5.21 5.69
C ILE A 79 0.92 -5.19 7.17
N ARG A 80 -0.04 -5.36 8.08
CA ARG A 80 0.22 -5.38 9.52
C ARG A 80 1.08 -6.56 9.93
N GLU A 81 0.80 -7.75 9.43
CA GLU A 81 1.61 -8.94 9.70
C GLU A 81 3.03 -8.81 9.16
N TRP A 82 3.17 -8.25 7.95
CA TRP A 82 4.45 -7.92 7.36
C TRP A 82 5.24 -6.91 8.20
N LEU A 83 4.60 -5.83 8.65
CA LEU A 83 5.20 -4.83 9.54
C LEU A 83 5.62 -5.42 10.89
N ARG A 84 4.81 -6.32 11.48
CA ARG A 84 5.12 -6.99 12.75
C ARG A 84 6.28 -7.96 12.67
N ARG A 85 6.54 -8.54 11.49
CA ARG A 85 7.72 -9.41 11.25
C ARG A 85 9.00 -8.60 11.11
N SER A 86 8.91 -7.29 10.86
CA SER A 86 10.10 -6.45 10.73
C SER A 86 10.78 -6.24 12.09
N GLY A 87 12.12 -6.30 12.09
CA GLY A 87 12.94 -5.99 13.28
C GLY A 87 13.23 -4.48 13.43
N SER A 88 12.70 -3.65 12.53
CA SER A 88 12.97 -2.21 12.41
C SER A 88 11.69 -1.40 12.60
N VAL A 89 11.82 -0.10 12.89
CA VAL A 89 10.67 0.82 12.92
C VAL A 89 10.30 1.18 11.48
N ARG A 90 9.37 0.40 10.92
CA ARG A 90 8.83 0.58 9.57
C ARG A 90 7.34 0.91 9.62
N THR A 91 6.89 1.72 8.67
CA THR A 91 5.48 1.97 8.42
C THR A 91 5.11 1.78 6.95
N VAL A 92 3.82 1.64 6.69
CA VAL A 92 3.25 1.67 5.33
C VAL A 92 2.14 2.70 5.33
N LYS A 93 2.24 3.69 4.45
CA LYS A 93 1.13 4.60 4.18
C LYS A 93 0.23 3.97 3.12
N VAL A 94 -1.06 3.93 3.41
CA VAL A 94 -2.11 3.44 2.52
C VAL A 94 -2.92 4.65 2.06
N THR A 95 -3.02 4.86 0.75
CA THR A 95 -3.77 5.96 0.15
C THR A 95 -4.86 5.42 -0.75
N ILE A 96 -6.09 5.88 -0.56
CA ILE A 96 -7.27 5.53 -1.37
C ILE A 96 -8.09 6.80 -1.57
N ASP A 97 -8.40 7.16 -2.82
CA ASP A 97 -9.16 8.38 -3.16
C ASP A 97 -8.62 9.68 -2.51
N GLY A 98 -7.33 9.72 -2.21
CA GLY A 98 -6.66 10.85 -1.54
C GLY A 98 -6.74 10.82 -0.01
N ASP A 99 -7.54 9.93 0.58
CA ASP A 99 -7.52 9.66 2.01
C ASP A 99 -6.30 8.78 2.34
N VAL A 100 -5.55 9.14 3.39
CA VAL A 100 -4.30 8.47 3.76
C VAL A 100 -4.37 7.96 5.20
N ILE A 101 -3.92 6.73 5.41
CA ILE A 101 -3.71 6.17 6.75
C ILE A 101 -2.32 5.53 6.86
N GLU A 102 -1.66 5.74 8.00
CA GLU A 102 -0.36 5.15 8.28
C GLU A 102 -0.49 3.92 9.19
N LEU A 103 0.09 2.80 8.73
CA LEU A 103 0.13 1.53 9.43
C LEU A 103 1.52 1.29 10.02
N SER A 104 1.56 0.85 11.26
CA SER A 104 2.76 0.46 11.99
C SER A 104 2.61 -0.96 12.56
N GLY A 105 3.73 -1.63 12.85
CA GLY A 105 3.72 -2.97 13.45
C GLY A 105 3.16 -3.01 14.88
N ALA A 106 3.34 -1.93 15.65
CA ALA A 106 2.69 -1.73 16.93
C ALA A 106 1.42 -0.88 16.72
N THR A 107 0.28 -1.33 17.25
CA THR A 107 -1.01 -0.62 17.09
C THR A 107 -1.81 -0.70 18.37
N GLY A 108 -2.21 0.45 18.89
CA GLY A 108 -3.13 0.56 20.02
C GLY A 108 -4.60 0.55 19.58
N GLU A 109 -5.52 0.41 20.53
CA GLU A 109 -6.97 0.32 20.27
C GLU A 109 -7.51 1.51 19.46
N LEU A 110 -7.02 2.73 19.73
CA LEU A 110 -7.43 3.93 18.98
C LEU A 110 -7.03 3.86 17.50
N GLN A 111 -5.82 3.36 17.20
CA GLN A 111 -5.36 3.22 15.82
C GLN A 111 -6.11 2.09 15.10
N GLN A 112 -6.52 1.02 15.81
CA GLN A 112 -7.42 0.01 15.24
C GLN A 112 -8.77 0.62 14.83
N GLN A 113 -9.38 1.44 15.69
CA GLN A 113 -10.65 2.10 15.35
C GLN A 113 -10.55 3.01 14.12
N LEU A 114 -9.43 3.75 13.99
CA LEU A 114 -9.17 4.58 12.81
C LEU A 114 -9.03 3.73 11.54
N VAL A 115 -8.32 2.60 11.62
CA VAL A 115 -8.21 1.65 10.52
C VAL A 115 -9.56 1.06 10.15
N ASP A 116 -10.37 0.65 11.11
CA ASP A 116 -11.68 0.09 10.83
C ASP A 116 -12.64 1.11 10.21
N ALA A 117 -12.51 2.39 10.59
CA ALA A 117 -13.29 3.48 9.99
C ALA A 117 -12.82 3.75 8.55
N PHE A 118 -11.50 3.77 8.32
CA PHE A 118 -10.92 3.91 6.98
C PHE A 118 -11.37 2.78 6.04
N VAL A 119 -11.26 1.52 6.48
CA VAL A 119 -11.71 0.37 5.69
C VAL A 119 -13.19 0.47 5.35
N ARG A 120 -14.05 0.80 6.33
CA ARG A 120 -15.50 0.92 6.10
C ARG A 120 -15.86 1.98 5.06
N ARG A 121 -15.20 3.14 5.13
CA ARG A 121 -15.41 4.26 4.22
C ARG A 121 -15.11 3.90 2.76
N HIS A 122 -14.01 3.20 2.52
CA HIS A 122 -13.54 2.90 1.16
C HIS A 122 -14.13 1.61 0.61
N ALA A 123 -14.44 0.64 1.46
CA ALA A 123 -15.04 -0.62 1.05
C ALA A 123 -16.51 -0.55 0.59
N GLY A 124 -17.06 0.66 0.42
CA GLY A 124 -18.44 0.88 -0.02
C GLY A 124 -19.50 0.54 1.04
N ALA A 125 -19.15 0.54 2.33
CA ALA A 125 -20.11 0.27 3.41
C ALA A 125 -21.09 1.44 3.69
N ASP A 126 -20.95 2.55 2.97
CA ASP A 126 -21.84 3.72 3.05
C ASP A 126 -22.41 4.10 1.66
N VAL A 127 -23.03 3.15 0.95
CA VAL A 127 -24.07 3.46 -0.08
C VAL A 127 -25.10 2.35 -0.20
#